data_AF-A0A2E1Q957-F1
#
_entry.id   AF-A0A2E1Q957-F1
#
_cell.length_a   1.000
_cell.length_b   1.000
_cell.length_c   1.000
_cell.angle_alpha   90.00
_cell.angle_beta   90.00
_cell.angle_gamma   90.00
#
_symmetry.space_group_name_H-M   'P 1'
#
loop_
_entity.id
_entity.type
_entity.pdbx_description
1 polymer ?
#
loop_
_entity_poly.entity_id
_entity_poly.type
_entity_poly.pdbx_seq_one_letter_code
_entity_poly.pdbx_strand_id
1 'polypeptide(L)' 'MKKNKVLALYKNDPVLLQHKNILVSSFHPELSSSTIIHQYFIKMVKNNV' A
#
# COMPACT_ATOMS: atom_id res chain seq x y z
N MET A 1 17.35 1.09 -11.04
CA MET A 1 16.03 0.42 -10.94
C MET A 1 15.30 0.94 -9.71
N LYS A 2 14.02 1.36 -9.80
CA LYS A 2 13.24 1.74 -8.61
C LYS A 2 12.86 0.47 -7.83
N LYS A 3 13.19 0.44 -6.53
CA LYS A 3 13.03 -0.73 -5.64
C LYS A 3 11.55 -0.90 -5.23
N ASN A 4 11.07 -2.14 -5.19
CA ASN A 4 9.76 -2.48 -4.61
C ASN A 4 9.82 -2.25 -3.10
N LYS A 5 8.88 -1.47 -2.55
CA LYS A 5 8.77 -1.23 -1.11
C LYS A 5 7.73 -2.17 -0.52
N VAL A 6 8.16 -3.14 0.27
CA VAL A 6 7.26 -3.98 1.09
C VAL A 6 6.80 -3.14 2.29
N LEU A 7 5.48 -2.96 2.42
CA LEU A 7 4.86 -2.15 3.47
C LEU A 7 4.30 -3.01 4.61
N ALA A 8 3.86 -4.24 4.31
CA ALA A 8 3.40 -5.19 5.32
C ALA A 8 3.67 -6.64 4.88
N LEU A 9 3.89 -7.49 5.88
CA LEU A 9 4.01 -8.95 5.74
C LEU A 9 2.91 -9.63 6.56
N TYR A 10 2.41 -10.76 6.10
CA TYR A 10 1.61 -11.69 6.87
C TYR A 10 2.20 -13.09 6.71
N LYS A 11 2.59 -13.75 7.81
CA LYS A 11 3.25 -15.08 7.76
C LYS A 11 4.45 -15.15 6.79
N ASN A 12 5.25 -14.09 6.74
CA ASN A 12 6.39 -13.89 5.83
C ASN A 12 6.05 -13.60 4.35
N ASP A 13 4.77 -13.58 3.99
CA ASP A 13 4.34 -13.22 2.64
C ASP A 13 4.05 -11.71 2.52
N PRO A 14 4.52 -11.04 1.45
CA PRO A 14 4.15 -9.65 1.15
C PRO A 14 2.66 -9.51 0.88
N VAL A 15 1.96 -8.75 1.73
CA VAL A 15 0.51 -8.50 1.61
C VAL A 15 0.15 -7.06 1.26
N LEU A 16 1.09 -6.13 1.44
CA LEU A 16 0.96 -4.74 1.00
C LEU A 16 2.30 -4.26 0.43
N LEU A 17 2.31 -3.81 -0.82
CA LEU A 17 3.50 -3.33 -1.52
C LEU A 17 3.23 -2.01 -2.21
N GLN A 18 4.29 -1.23 -2.38
CA GLN A 18 4.29 -0.06 -3.24
C GLN A 18 5.40 -0.20 -4.30
N HIS A 19 5.04 0.05 -5.56
CA HIS A 19 5.97 0.23 -6.67
C HIS A 19 5.64 1.52 -7.41
N LYS A 20 6.52 2.52 -7.36
CA LYS A 20 6.28 3.85 -7.93
C LYS A 20 4.96 4.43 -7.39
N ASN A 21 4.04 4.79 -8.28
CA ASN A 21 2.70 5.30 -8.03
C ASN A 21 1.63 4.18 -7.88
N ILE A 22 2.04 2.91 -7.85
CA ILE A 22 1.14 1.76 -7.70
C ILE A 22 1.21 1.26 -6.25
N LEU A 23 0.05 1.13 -5.62
CA LEU A 23 -0.15 0.48 -4.32
C LEU A 23 -0.96 -0.80 -4.54
N VAL A 24 -0.48 -1.93 -4.02
CA VAL A 24 -1.12 -3.25 -4.21
C VAL A 24 -1.31 -3.93 -2.86
N SER A 25 -2.50 -4.48 -2.63
CA SER A 25 -2.81 -5.35 -1.49
C SER A 25 -3.38 -6.69 -1.96
N SER A 26 -3.10 -7.76 -1.21
CA SER A 26 -3.75 -9.08 -1.39
C SER A 26 -4.99 -9.26 -0.50
N PHE A 27 -5.41 -8.19 0.18
CA PHE A 27 -6.56 -8.13 1.07
C PHE A 27 -7.41 -6.90 0.75
N HIS A 28 -8.59 -6.85 1.37
CA HIS A 28 -9.62 -5.85 1.17
C HIS A 28 -9.58 -4.78 2.28
N PRO A 29 -8.83 -3.67 2.12
CA PRO A 29 -8.77 -2.60 3.12
C PRO A 29 -10.13 -1.92 3.38
N GLU A 30 -11.06 -2.03 2.44
CA GLU A 30 -12.42 -1.48 2.51
C GLU A 30 -13.36 -2.24 3.46
N LEU A 31 -13.03 -3.48 3.83
CA LEU A 31 -13.83 -4.29 4.76
C LEU A 31 -13.49 -4.02 6.24
N SER A 32 -12.69 -2.98 6.51
CA SER A 32 -12.36 -2.49 7.85
C SER A 32 -12.88 -1.06 8.03
N SER A 33 -13.14 -0.65 9.28
CA SER A 33 -13.41 0.76 9.61
C SER A 33 -12.17 1.66 9.51
N SER A 34 -10.97 1.08 9.43
CA SER A 34 -9.72 1.83 9.32
C SER A 34 -9.50 2.35 7.90
N THR A 35 -9.29 3.66 7.77
CA THR A 35 -9.04 4.32 6.49
C THR A 35 -7.56 4.57 6.21
N ILE A 36 -6.64 4.05 7.03
CA ILE A 36 -5.20 4.37 6.98
C ILE A 36 -4.59 4.07 5.59
N ILE A 37 -4.94 2.94 4.98
CA ILE A 37 -4.42 2.57 3.65
C ILE A 37 -4.95 3.52 2.56
N HIS A 38 -6.22 3.93 2.66
CA HIS A 38 -6.82 4.91 1.75
C HIS A 38 -6.15 6.29 1.91
N GLN A 39 -5.91 6.73 3.16
CA GLN A 39 -5.20 7.99 3.43
C GLN A 39 -3.75 7.94 2.91
N TYR A 40 -3.08 6.79 3.04
CA TYR A 40 -1.75 6.57 2.47
C TYR A 40 -1.77 6.74 0.95
N PHE A 41 -2.73 6.13 0.27
CA PHE A 41 -2.90 6.27 -1.18
C PHE A 41 -3.18 7.73 -1.59
N ILE A 42 -4.07 8.44 -0.90
CA ILE A 42 -4.34 9.86 -1.15
C ILE A 42 -3.07 10.70 -0.98
N LYS A 43 -2.26 10.40 0.04
CA LYS A 43 -0.97 11.07 0.25
C LYS A 43 0.01 10.80 -0.89
N MET A 44 0.03 9.59 -1.46
CA MET A 44 0.83 9.31 -2.65
C MET A 44 0.42 10.18 -3.85
N VAL A 45 -0.89 10.34 -4.07
CA VAL A 45 -1.43 11.20 -5.14
C VAL A 45 -1.04 12.66 -4.91
N LYS A 46 -1.25 13.19 -3.69
CA LYS A 46 -0.94 14.59 -3.36
C LYS A 46 0.55 14.92 -3.46
N ASN A 47 1.40 13.97 -3.06
CA ASN A 47 2.83 14.18 -3.02
C ASN A 47 3.50 14.00 -4.40
N ASN A 48 2.73 13.83 -5.49
CA ASN A 48 3.24 13.53 -6.83
C ASN A 48 4.41 12.54 -6.78
N VAL A 49 4.20 11.40 -6.12
CA VAL A 49 5.14 10.26 -6.17
C VAL A 49 5.29 9.79 -7.61
#